data_AF-A0A2N2M8H1-F1
#
_entry.id   AF-A0A2N2M8H1-F1
#
_cell.length_a   1.000
_cell.length_b   1.000
_cell.length_c   1.000
_cell.angle_alpha   90.00
_cell.angle_beta   90.00
_cell.angle_gamma   90.00
#
_symmetry.space_group_name_H-M   'P 1'
#
loop_
_entity.id
_entity.type
_entity.pdbx_description
1 polymer ?
#
loop_
_entity_poly.entity_id
_entity_poly.type
_entity_poly.pdbx_seq_one_letter_code
_entity_poly.pdbx_strand_id
1 'polypeptide(L)'
;ANADKLIFVLAPVITMIPALIITGVVPWGPLITLFGKTFTLSVSDINLGVLFILTVTSISIYGITLAGWSSNNKYATLGGLRASAQMISYELALGLSFVGPILIAGSMGIDDIVNAQQHIWFIVYQPLGAIIYMIATVAEINRSPFDMPEAEQELTAGYHVEYSGMKFALFFMAEYIKMIAICMIGASLFLGGYWGPGVAAYPWLGPLYLFIKVVLLLFVLVWIRATLPRIRYDRLMAFGWKILFPLALLNVMVTAVVITLVGG
;
A
#
# COMPACT_ATOMS: atom_id res chain seq x y z
N ALA A 1 28.52 14.40 11.64
CA ALA A 1 28.22 15.76 11.12
C ALA A 1 28.79 16.05 9.71
N ASN A 2 28.83 15.06 8.81
CA ASN A 2 29.17 15.23 7.38
C ASN A 2 28.01 14.72 6.50
N ALA A 3 26.77 15.00 6.92
CA ALA A 3 25.56 14.61 6.18
C ALA A 3 25.37 15.50 4.94
N ASP A 4 24.92 14.91 3.83
CA ASP A 4 24.53 15.69 2.65
C ASP A 4 23.27 16.48 2.98
N LYS A 5 23.41 17.80 3.16
CA LYS A 5 22.34 18.67 3.63
C LYS A 5 21.12 18.69 2.71
N LEU A 6 21.32 18.55 1.40
CA LEU A 6 20.24 18.62 0.43
C LEU A 6 19.42 17.33 0.47
N ILE A 7 20.08 16.18 0.40
CA ILE A 7 19.42 14.88 0.43
C ILE A 7 18.76 14.64 1.80
N PHE A 8 19.39 15.07 2.89
CA PHE A 8 18.85 14.94 4.25
C PHE A 8 17.57 15.75 4.48
N VAL A 9 17.35 16.84 3.73
CA VAL A 9 16.09 17.62 3.84
C VAL A 9 15.03 17.10 2.87
N LEU A 10 15.44 16.63 1.68
CA LEU A 10 14.52 16.13 0.66
C LEU A 10 14.02 14.72 0.92
N ALA A 11 14.78 13.86 1.61
CA ALA A 11 14.40 12.47 1.82
C ALA A 11 12.99 12.28 2.45
N PRO A 12 12.62 12.99 3.55
CA PRO A 12 11.26 12.91 4.09
C PRO A 12 10.18 13.39 3.09
N VAL A 13 10.49 14.42 2.31
CA VAL A 13 9.57 14.99 1.31
C VAL A 13 9.32 13.97 0.19
N ILE A 14 10.37 13.28 -0.27
CA ILE A 14 10.28 12.23 -1.28
C ILE A 14 9.49 11.01 -0.76
N THR A 15 9.52 10.71 0.54
CA THR A 15 8.65 9.67 1.10
C THR A 15 7.18 10.09 1.22
N MET A 16 6.92 11.38 1.50
CA MET A 16 5.59 11.88 1.83
C MET A 16 4.74 12.20 0.60
N ILE A 17 5.32 12.83 -0.43
CA ILE A 17 4.61 13.23 -1.65
C ILE A 17 3.92 12.03 -2.34
N PRO A 18 4.60 10.88 -2.57
CA PRO A 18 3.97 9.68 -3.13
C PRO A 18 2.75 9.22 -2.35
N ALA A 19 2.83 9.24 -1.02
CA ALA A 19 1.74 8.79 -0.15
C ALA A 19 0.50 9.67 -0.31
N LEU A 20 0.68 11.00 -0.48
CA LEU A 20 -0.42 11.92 -0.77
C LEU A 20 -0.99 11.75 -2.18
N ILE A 21 -0.13 11.61 -3.19
CA ILE A 21 -0.56 11.49 -4.59
C ILE A 21 -1.46 10.27 -4.80
N ILE A 22 -1.12 9.14 -4.17
CA ILE A 22 -1.94 7.91 -4.22
C ILE A 22 -3.38 8.18 -3.75
N THR A 23 -3.56 9.04 -2.74
CA THR A 23 -4.90 9.34 -2.21
C THR A 23 -5.81 10.08 -3.18
N GLY A 24 -5.24 10.78 -4.17
CA GLY A 24 -6.00 11.48 -5.20
C GLY A 24 -6.55 10.57 -6.30
N VAL A 25 -5.93 9.40 -6.52
CA VAL A 25 -6.31 8.46 -7.59
C VAL A 25 -7.40 7.48 -7.13
N VAL A 26 -7.54 7.27 -5.82
CA VAL A 26 -8.59 6.40 -5.28
C VAL A 26 -9.94 7.10 -5.34
N PRO A 27 -10.98 6.49 -5.93
CA PRO A 27 -12.29 7.10 -6.02
C PRO A 27 -13.04 7.01 -4.68
N TRP A 28 -13.62 8.13 -4.27
CA TRP A 28 -14.30 8.25 -2.97
C TRP A 28 -15.78 7.88 -3.04
N GLY A 29 -16.38 7.88 -4.22
CA GLY A 29 -17.80 7.57 -4.38
C GLY A 29 -18.23 7.51 -5.84
N PRO A 30 -19.48 7.08 -6.08
CA PRO A 30 -20.05 7.04 -7.42
C PRO A 30 -20.29 8.47 -7.95
N LEU A 31 -20.57 8.57 -9.25
CA LEU A 31 -20.94 9.83 -9.90
C LEU A 31 -22.12 10.49 -9.17
N ILE A 32 -21.91 11.73 -8.71
CA ILE A 32 -22.96 12.52 -8.06
C ILE A 32 -23.44 13.59 -9.05
N THR A 33 -24.73 13.55 -9.38
CA THR A 33 -25.38 14.63 -10.14
C THR A 33 -25.83 15.73 -9.19
N LEU A 34 -25.10 16.85 -9.17
CA LEU A 34 -25.49 18.07 -8.45
C LEU A 34 -25.81 19.16 -9.46
N PHE A 35 -26.95 19.83 -9.30
CA PHE A 35 -27.33 20.99 -10.14
C PHE A 35 -27.26 20.71 -11.66
N GLY A 36 -27.59 19.49 -12.10
CA GLY A 36 -27.56 19.10 -13.51
C GLY A 36 -26.16 18.81 -14.09
N LYS A 37 -25.11 18.81 -13.27
CA LYS A 37 -23.75 18.39 -13.65
C LYS A 37 -23.34 17.13 -12.89
N THR A 38 -22.73 16.19 -13.59
CA THR A 38 -22.12 14.99 -13.01
C THR A 38 -20.75 15.35 -12.44
N PHE A 39 -20.56 15.14 -11.14
CA PHE A 39 -19.27 15.26 -10.47
C PHE A 39 -18.74 13.86 -10.16
N THR A 40 -17.51 13.60 -10.58
CA THR A 40 -16.75 12.44 -10.14
C THR A 40 -16.15 12.75 -8.77
N LEU A 41 -16.25 11.82 -7.83
CA LEU A 41 -15.62 11.93 -6.51
C LEU A 41 -14.18 11.36 -6.53
N SER A 42 -13.47 11.57 -7.64
CA SER A 42 -12.05 11.23 -7.83
C SER A 42 -11.33 12.48 -8.29
N VAL A 43 -10.09 12.69 -7.83
CA VAL A 43 -9.30 13.87 -8.22
C VAL A 43 -8.79 13.73 -9.66
N SER A 44 -8.48 12.50 -10.08
CA SER A 44 -8.07 12.20 -11.45
C SER A 44 -8.46 10.78 -11.83
N ASP A 45 -9.22 10.65 -12.91
CA ASP A 45 -9.43 9.36 -13.58
C ASP A 45 -8.20 9.06 -14.46
N ILE A 46 -7.55 7.93 -14.20
CA ILE A 46 -6.34 7.49 -14.90
C ILE A 46 -6.62 6.08 -15.41
N ASN A 47 -6.62 5.90 -16.73
CA ASN A 47 -6.84 4.59 -17.37
C ASN A 47 -5.87 3.51 -16.87
N LEU A 48 -4.65 3.91 -16.50
CA LEU A 48 -3.60 3.04 -15.94
C LEU A 48 -3.40 3.30 -14.44
N GLY A 49 -4.49 3.47 -13.68
CA GLY A 49 -4.47 3.85 -12.27
C GLY A 49 -3.67 2.89 -11.38
N VAL A 50 -3.81 1.57 -11.57
CA VAL A 50 -3.04 0.59 -10.79
C VAL A 50 -1.53 0.67 -11.09
N LEU A 51 -1.15 0.83 -12.36
CA LEU A 51 0.26 0.97 -12.76
C LEU A 51 0.86 2.26 -12.20
N PHE A 52 0.08 3.34 -12.20
CA PHE A 52 0.47 4.61 -11.58
C PHE A 52 0.73 4.43 -10.09
N ILE A 53 -0.17 3.76 -9.35
CA ILE A 53 0.01 3.46 -7.93
C ILE A 53 1.32 2.69 -7.69
N LEU A 54 1.58 1.63 -8.46
CA LEU A 54 2.82 0.85 -8.35
C LEU A 54 4.07 1.70 -8.60
N THR A 55 4.03 2.57 -9.60
CA THR A 55 5.15 3.46 -9.91
C THR A 55 5.41 4.43 -8.76
N VAL A 56 4.35 4.99 -8.17
CA VAL A 56 4.45 5.95 -7.07
C VAL A 56 4.91 5.27 -5.78
N THR A 57 4.46 4.05 -5.48
CA THR A 57 4.96 3.28 -4.31
C THR A 57 6.46 3.01 -4.43
N SER A 58 6.95 2.66 -5.62
CA SER A 58 8.39 2.41 -5.84
C SER A 58 9.22 3.67 -5.58
N ILE A 59 8.72 4.86 -5.94
CA ILE A 59 9.39 6.14 -5.66
C ILE A 59 9.54 6.38 -4.15
N SER A 60 8.55 5.97 -3.36
CA SER A 60 8.58 6.16 -1.89
C SER A 60 9.75 5.43 -1.21
N ILE A 61 10.16 4.28 -1.74
CA ILE A 61 11.28 3.48 -1.22
C ILE A 61 12.61 4.20 -1.40
N TYR A 62 12.78 4.96 -2.48
CA TYR A 62 13.98 5.78 -2.69
C TYR A 62 14.16 6.82 -1.58
N GLY A 63 13.07 7.37 -1.03
CA GLY A 63 13.19 8.30 0.09
C GLY A 63 13.85 7.67 1.33
N ILE A 64 13.56 6.40 1.61
CA ILE A 64 14.12 5.68 2.76
C ILE A 64 15.60 5.30 2.54
N THR A 65 15.96 4.85 1.33
CA THR A 65 17.38 4.60 0.97
C THR A 65 18.23 5.88 1.11
N LEU A 66 17.73 6.99 0.55
CA LEU A 66 18.41 8.29 0.59
C LEU A 66 18.50 8.84 2.01
N ALA A 67 17.51 8.58 2.86
CA ALA A 67 17.54 8.94 4.28
C ALA A 67 18.69 8.24 5.02
N GLY A 68 18.85 6.93 4.81
CA GLY A 68 19.93 6.14 5.40
C GLY A 68 21.32 6.51 4.88
N TRP A 69 21.44 6.87 3.59
CA TRP A 69 22.70 7.30 2.97
C TRP A 69 23.12 8.71 3.43
N SER A 70 22.20 9.67 3.38
CA SER A 70 22.47 11.08 3.72
C SER A 70 22.85 11.29 5.18
N SER A 71 22.44 10.38 6.07
CA SER A 71 22.76 10.40 7.50
C SER A 71 24.26 10.29 7.82
N ASN A 72 25.08 9.80 6.89
CA ASN A 72 26.54 9.62 7.06
C ASN A 72 26.93 8.96 8.40
N ASN A 73 26.15 7.95 8.79
CA ASN A 73 26.37 7.09 9.94
C ASN A 73 26.24 5.64 9.47
N LYS A 74 27.28 4.83 9.68
CA LYS A 74 27.35 3.44 9.20
C LYS A 74 26.17 2.60 9.70
N TYR A 75 25.70 2.83 10.92
CA TYR A 75 24.55 2.12 11.48
C TYR A 75 23.23 2.52 10.79
N ALA A 76 23.03 3.82 10.55
CA ALA A 76 21.85 4.33 9.86
C ALA A 76 21.81 3.88 8.39
N THR A 77 22.96 3.84 7.71
CA THR A 77 23.06 3.35 6.33
C THR A 77 22.77 1.85 6.25
N LEU A 78 23.29 1.03 7.17
CA LEU A 78 22.96 -0.40 7.24
C LEU A 78 21.47 -0.63 7.54
N GLY A 79 20.87 0.17 8.42
CA GLY A 79 19.43 0.14 8.69
C GLY A 79 18.58 0.48 7.47
N GLY A 80 18.94 1.57 6.76
CA GLY A 80 18.28 1.98 5.52
C GLY A 80 18.39 0.94 4.41
N LEU A 81 19.57 0.31 4.22
CA LEU A 81 19.76 -0.76 3.24
C LEU A 81 18.89 -1.99 3.55
N ARG A 82 18.79 -2.40 4.82
CA ARG A 82 17.91 -3.52 5.23
C ARG A 82 16.43 -3.19 5.03
N ALA A 83 16.00 -1.98 5.40
CA ALA A 83 14.63 -1.52 5.16
C ALA A 83 14.28 -1.56 3.67
N SER A 84 15.20 -1.09 2.84
CA SER A 84 15.00 -0.99 1.39
C SER A 84 14.96 -2.37 0.73
N ALA A 85 15.86 -3.27 1.13
CA ALA A 85 15.83 -4.66 0.65
C ALA A 85 14.53 -5.38 1.03
N GLN A 86 14.01 -5.13 2.23
CA GLN A 86 12.71 -5.63 2.67
C GLN A 86 11.57 -5.06 1.80
N MET A 87 11.43 -3.74 1.72
CA MET A 87 10.33 -3.12 0.97
C MET A 87 10.33 -3.55 -0.50
N ILE A 88 11.47 -3.52 -1.18
CA ILE A 88 11.57 -3.96 -2.60
C ILE A 88 11.14 -5.43 -2.76
N SER A 89 11.54 -6.30 -1.82
CA SER A 89 11.18 -7.73 -1.90
C SER A 89 9.68 -7.95 -1.74
N TYR A 90 9.03 -7.18 -0.87
CA TYR A 90 7.59 -7.30 -0.62
C TYR A 90 6.75 -6.51 -1.60
N GLU A 91 7.29 -5.46 -2.22
CA GLU A 91 6.68 -4.72 -3.31
C GLU A 91 6.42 -5.62 -4.52
N LEU A 92 7.32 -6.56 -4.80
CA LEU A 92 7.11 -7.54 -5.87
C LEU A 92 5.90 -8.44 -5.61
N ALA A 93 5.76 -8.94 -4.37
CA ALA A 93 4.60 -9.74 -3.97
C ALA A 93 3.31 -8.90 -3.94
N LEU A 94 3.41 -7.65 -3.51
CA LEU A 94 2.32 -6.68 -3.51
C LEU A 94 1.84 -6.41 -4.95
N GLY A 95 2.74 -6.16 -5.89
CA GLY A 95 2.41 -5.95 -7.30
C GLY A 95 1.71 -7.15 -7.93
N LEU A 96 2.18 -8.37 -7.65
CA LEU A 96 1.51 -9.59 -8.11
C LEU A 96 0.10 -9.76 -7.51
N SER A 97 -0.12 -9.31 -6.26
CA SER A 97 -1.46 -9.35 -5.66
C SER A 97 -2.47 -8.44 -6.35
N PHE A 98 -2.02 -7.40 -7.07
CA PHE A 98 -2.92 -6.48 -7.81
C PHE A 98 -3.40 -7.08 -9.13
N VAL A 99 -2.61 -7.98 -9.72
CA VAL A 99 -2.91 -8.58 -11.03
C VAL A 99 -4.21 -9.37 -11.00
N GLY A 100 -4.50 -10.07 -9.89
CA GLY A 100 -5.74 -10.82 -9.72
C GLY A 100 -7.00 -9.96 -9.92
N PRO A 101 -7.20 -8.90 -9.10
CA PRO A 101 -8.24 -7.89 -9.30
C PRO A 101 -8.29 -7.29 -10.70
N ILE A 102 -7.14 -6.96 -11.31
CA ILE A 102 -7.07 -6.40 -12.67
C ILE A 102 -7.65 -7.38 -13.70
N LEU A 103 -7.26 -8.66 -13.62
CA LEU A 103 -7.73 -9.68 -14.57
C LEU A 103 -9.24 -9.90 -14.45
N ILE A 104 -9.79 -9.90 -13.24
CA ILE A 104 -11.24 -10.07 -13.03
C ILE A 104 -12.01 -8.83 -13.50
N ALA A 105 -11.50 -7.62 -13.26
CA ALA A 105 -12.17 -6.40 -13.69
C ALA A 105 -12.04 -6.12 -15.20
N GLY A 106 -11.03 -6.68 -15.88
CA GLY A 106 -10.76 -6.41 -17.30
C GLY A 106 -10.23 -5.00 -17.59
N SER A 107 -9.85 -4.23 -16.57
CA SER A 107 -9.35 -2.86 -16.68
C SER A 107 -8.26 -2.58 -15.65
N MET A 108 -7.38 -1.61 -15.95
CA MET A 108 -6.37 -1.09 -15.02
C MET A 108 -6.82 0.22 -14.33
N GLY A 109 -8.00 0.74 -14.69
CA GLY A 109 -8.62 1.89 -14.04
C GLY A 109 -9.18 1.49 -12.67
N ILE A 110 -8.91 2.30 -11.64
CA ILE A 110 -9.40 2.00 -10.28
C ILE A 110 -10.92 2.11 -10.21
N ASP A 111 -11.50 3.08 -10.91
CA ASP A 111 -12.97 3.23 -11.00
C ASP A 111 -13.64 2.01 -11.61
N ASP A 112 -13.11 1.47 -12.71
CA ASP A 112 -13.62 0.25 -13.35
C ASP A 112 -13.51 -0.96 -12.41
N ILE A 113 -12.38 -1.10 -11.70
CA ILE A 113 -12.16 -2.18 -10.74
C ILE A 113 -13.18 -2.11 -9.60
N VAL A 114 -13.47 -0.91 -9.09
CA VAL A 114 -14.47 -0.72 -8.02
C VAL A 114 -15.88 -1.00 -8.55
N ASN A 115 -16.20 -0.56 -9.78
CA ASN A 115 -17.50 -0.83 -10.40
C ASN A 115 -17.74 -2.32 -10.71
N ALA A 116 -16.70 -3.06 -11.06
CA ALA A 116 -16.77 -4.52 -11.23
C ALA A 116 -17.13 -5.26 -9.93
N GLN A 117 -16.98 -4.61 -8.76
CA GLN A 117 -17.26 -5.19 -7.45
C GLN A 117 -18.65 -4.84 -6.89
N GLN A 118 -19.56 -4.31 -7.72
CA GLN A 118 -20.92 -3.94 -7.31
C GLN A 118 -21.72 -5.11 -6.71
N HIS A 119 -21.60 -6.31 -7.30
CA HIS A 119 -22.37 -7.48 -6.89
C HIS A 119 -21.64 -8.33 -5.85
N ILE A 120 -20.40 -8.71 -6.14
CA ILE A 120 -19.59 -9.56 -5.28
C ILE A 120 -18.20 -8.94 -5.16
N TRP A 121 -17.71 -8.85 -3.92
CA TRP A 121 -16.39 -8.30 -3.64
C TRP A 121 -15.28 -9.25 -4.06
N PHE A 122 -14.17 -8.70 -4.55
CA PHE A 122 -13.05 -9.51 -5.02
C PHE A 122 -12.35 -10.30 -3.92
N ILE A 123 -12.52 -9.96 -2.65
CA ILE A 123 -12.05 -10.82 -1.54
C ILE A 123 -12.64 -12.25 -1.60
N VAL A 124 -13.84 -12.41 -2.16
CA VAL A 124 -14.50 -13.73 -2.31
C VAL A 124 -13.89 -14.52 -3.47
N TYR A 125 -13.58 -13.85 -4.58
CA TYR A 125 -12.96 -14.49 -5.75
C TYR A 125 -11.45 -14.71 -5.58
N GLN A 126 -10.78 -13.79 -4.88
CA GLN A 126 -9.32 -13.71 -4.70
C GLN A 126 -8.93 -13.71 -3.20
N PRO A 127 -9.34 -14.69 -2.38
CA PRO A 127 -9.00 -14.69 -0.96
C PRO A 127 -7.49 -14.82 -0.75
N LEU A 128 -6.81 -15.64 -1.57
CA LEU A 128 -5.35 -15.79 -1.53
C LEU A 128 -4.65 -14.48 -1.90
N GLY A 129 -5.10 -13.80 -2.95
CA GLY A 129 -4.58 -12.49 -3.35
C GLY A 129 -4.74 -11.43 -2.25
N ALA A 130 -5.91 -11.39 -1.60
CA ALA A 130 -6.19 -10.47 -0.50
C ALA A 130 -5.30 -10.75 0.73
N ILE A 131 -5.06 -12.02 1.08
CA ILE A 131 -4.16 -12.39 2.18
C ILE A 131 -2.72 -11.98 1.86
N ILE A 132 -2.24 -12.26 0.64
CA ILE A 132 -0.89 -11.86 0.19
C ILE A 132 -0.76 -10.34 0.24
N TYR A 133 -1.76 -9.61 -0.25
CA TYR A 133 -1.82 -8.15 -0.15
C TYR A 133 -1.71 -7.67 1.29
N MET A 134 -2.52 -8.21 2.21
CA MET A 134 -2.50 -7.82 3.63
C MET A 134 -1.16 -8.10 4.29
N ILE A 135 -0.50 -9.21 3.97
CA ILE A 135 0.81 -9.51 4.56
C ILE A 135 1.90 -8.62 3.94
N ALA A 136 1.87 -8.41 2.62
CA ALA A 136 2.86 -7.61 1.92
C ALA A 136 2.79 -6.13 2.30
N THR A 137 1.59 -5.60 2.52
CA THR A 137 1.38 -4.22 2.96
C THR A 137 1.93 -3.94 4.35
N VAL A 138 1.81 -4.88 5.29
CA VAL A 138 2.42 -4.73 6.63
C VAL A 138 3.95 -4.60 6.52
N ALA A 139 4.58 -5.35 5.61
CA ALA A 139 6.02 -5.29 5.37
C ALA A 139 6.43 -3.99 4.67
N GLU A 140 5.61 -3.51 3.74
CA GLU A 140 5.82 -2.28 2.97
C GLU A 140 5.71 -0.99 3.81
N ILE A 141 4.90 -1.02 4.88
CA ILE A 141 4.76 0.09 5.85
C ILE A 141 5.85 0.01 6.94
N ASN A 142 6.70 -1.03 6.93
CA ASN A 142 7.69 -1.30 7.98
C ASN A 142 7.06 -1.34 9.39
N ARG A 143 5.86 -1.91 9.51
CA ARG A 143 5.16 -1.99 10.80
C ARG A 143 5.26 -3.37 11.43
N SER A 144 5.23 -3.43 12.76
CA SER A 144 5.28 -4.67 13.53
C SER A 144 4.17 -5.62 13.08
N PRO A 145 4.47 -6.90 12.83
CA PRO A 145 5.68 -7.66 13.19
C PRO A 145 6.92 -7.47 12.28
N PHE A 146 6.84 -6.65 11.24
CA PHE A 146 7.86 -6.41 10.21
C PHE A 146 8.61 -5.07 10.38
N ASP A 147 8.64 -4.50 11.60
CA ASP A 147 9.26 -3.21 11.96
C ASP A 147 10.78 -3.30 12.25
N MET A 148 11.49 -4.13 11.50
CA MET A 148 12.90 -4.40 11.77
C MET A 148 13.85 -3.22 11.65
N PRO A 149 13.65 -2.27 10.70
CA PRO A 149 14.48 -1.07 10.63
C PRO A 149 14.35 -0.15 11.84
N GLU A 150 13.21 -0.18 12.54
CA GLU A 150 12.93 0.66 13.69
C GLU A 150 13.24 -0.01 15.04
N ALA A 151 13.41 -1.34 15.05
CA ALA A 151 13.55 -2.08 16.29
C ALA A 151 14.80 -1.65 17.07
N GLU A 152 14.60 -1.14 18.29
CA GLU A 152 15.67 -0.77 19.24
C GLU A 152 16.64 -1.92 19.52
N GLN A 153 16.15 -3.16 19.41
CA GLN A 153 16.90 -4.39 19.63
C GLN A 153 17.85 -4.76 18.47
N GLU A 154 17.73 -4.10 17.32
CA GLU A 154 18.57 -4.31 16.13
C GLU A 154 19.50 -3.08 15.94
N LEU A 155 19.43 -2.40 14.79
CA LEU A 155 20.30 -1.27 14.45
C LEU A 155 19.69 0.06 14.90
N THR A 156 19.45 0.21 16.21
CA THR A 156 19.05 1.46 16.91
C THR A 156 18.26 2.43 16.02
N ALA A 157 16.95 2.25 15.81
CA ALA A 157 16.08 3.17 15.04
C ALA A 157 16.45 3.46 13.56
N GLY A 158 17.39 2.73 12.95
CA GLY A 158 17.61 2.69 11.50
C GLY A 158 17.89 4.06 10.86
N TYR A 159 17.08 4.44 9.87
CA TYR A 159 17.24 5.73 9.17
C TYR A 159 16.75 6.93 9.99
N HIS A 160 16.12 6.72 11.16
CA HIS A 160 15.65 7.81 12.02
C HIS A 160 16.74 8.38 12.94
N VAL A 161 17.86 7.67 13.14
CA VAL A 161 18.91 8.00 14.14
C VAL A 161 19.38 9.45 14.10
N GLU A 162 19.63 9.97 12.90
CA GLU A 162 20.21 11.31 12.73
C GLU A 162 19.14 12.41 12.58
N TYR A 163 17.86 12.03 12.45
CA TYR A 163 16.76 12.96 12.23
C TYR A 163 16.16 13.42 13.55
N SER A 164 16.01 14.74 13.70
CA SER A 164 15.40 15.37 14.87
C SER A 164 14.40 16.47 14.49
N GLY A 165 13.52 16.80 15.43
CA GLY A 165 12.52 17.86 15.29
C GLY A 165 11.55 17.62 14.12
N MET A 166 11.38 18.62 13.26
CA MET A 166 10.40 18.58 12.16
C MET A 166 10.69 17.47 11.13
N LYS A 167 11.97 17.19 10.84
CA LYS A 167 12.32 16.19 9.81
C LYS A 167 11.99 14.77 10.26
N PHE A 168 12.14 14.48 11.55
CA PHE A 168 11.68 13.24 12.16
C PHE A 168 10.15 13.13 12.11
N ALA A 169 9.44 14.21 12.48
CA ALA A 169 7.98 14.25 12.42
C ALA A 169 7.44 13.98 10.99
N LEU A 170 8.13 14.48 9.97
CA LEU A 170 7.75 14.24 8.56
C LEU A 170 7.85 12.77 8.15
N PHE A 171 8.82 12.00 8.66
CA PHE A 171 8.88 10.55 8.38
C PHE A 171 7.70 9.81 8.99
N PHE A 172 7.40 10.04 10.28
CA PHE A 172 6.23 9.42 10.91
C PHE A 172 4.94 9.82 10.21
N MET A 173 4.79 11.10 9.85
CA MET A 173 3.66 11.58 9.08
C MET A 173 3.55 10.84 7.73
N ALA A 174 4.66 10.68 7.00
CA ALA A 174 4.69 9.94 5.74
C ALA A 174 4.28 8.47 5.93
N GLU A 175 4.77 7.79 6.96
CA GLU A 175 4.41 6.40 7.27
C GLU A 175 2.93 6.24 7.60
N TYR A 176 2.35 7.15 8.38
CA TYR A 176 0.91 7.13 8.68
C TYR A 176 0.06 7.45 7.45
N ILE A 177 0.47 8.41 6.61
CA ILE A 177 -0.25 8.68 5.36
C ILE A 177 -0.15 7.46 4.43
N LYS A 178 1.02 6.82 4.32
CA LYS A 178 1.22 5.59 3.53
C LYS A 178 0.32 4.47 4.05
N MET A 179 0.16 4.34 5.36
CA MET A 179 -0.75 3.36 5.99
C MET A 179 -2.21 3.59 5.58
N ILE A 180 -2.68 4.83 5.59
CA ILE A 180 -4.02 5.19 5.14
C ILE A 180 -4.16 4.91 3.63
N ALA A 181 -3.19 5.35 2.82
CA ALA A 181 -3.19 5.18 1.38
C ALA A 181 -3.29 3.70 0.97
N ILE A 182 -2.51 2.85 1.62
CA ILE A 182 -2.55 1.40 1.40
C ILE A 182 -3.91 0.82 1.82
N CYS A 183 -4.48 1.24 2.95
CA CYS A 183 -5.83 0.78 3.32
C CYS A 183 -6.88 1.19 2.29
N MET A 184 -6.76 2.39 1.69
CA MET A 184 -7.65 2.83 0.62
C MET A 184 -7.49 2.00 -0.67
N ILE A 185 -6.26 1.65 -1.03
CA ILE A 185 -5.98 0.74 -2.16
C ILE A 185 -6.60 -0.63 -1.89
N GLY A 186 -6.36 -1.21 -0.70
CA GLY A 186 -6.87 -2.53 -0.34
C GLY A 186 -8.40 -2.57 -0.32
N ALA A 187 -9.03 -1.52 0.21
CA ALA A 187 -10.49 -1.37 0.18
C ALA A 187 -11.03 -1.32 -1.26
N SER A 188 -10.34 -0.61 -2.16
CA SER A 188 -10.73 -0.46 -3.57
C SER A 188 -10.51 -1.72 -4.39
N LEU A 189 -9.40 -2.44 -4.16
CA LEU A 189 -9.05 -3.63 -4.92
C LEU A 189 -9.80 -4.88 -4.46
N PHE A 190 -10.11 -5.03 -3.17
CA PHE A 190 -10.66 -6.29 -2.63
C PHE A 190 -12.01 -6.17 -1.95
N LEU A 191 -12.35 -5.02 -1.34
CA LEU A 191 -13.53 -4.87 -0.48
C LEU A 191 -14.66 -4.06 -1.14
N GLY A 192 -14.65 -3.86 -2.45
CA GLY A 192 -15.71 -3.14 -3.17
C GLY A 192 -15.59 -1.63 -3.15
N GLY A 193 -14.45 -1.05 -2.74
CA GLY A 193 -14.24 0.40 -2.68
C GLY A 193 -15.34 1.11 -1.91
N TYR A 194 -16.06 2.02 -2.57
CA TYR A 194 -17.19 2.76 -2.00
C TYR A 194 -18.53 2.03 -2.06
N TRP A 195 -18.63 0.84 -2.67
CA TRP A 195 -19.89 0.08 -2.77
C TRP A 195 -20.32 -0.50 -1.42
N GLY A 196 -21.58 -0.28 -1.07
CA GLY A 196 -22.23 -0.80 0.12
C GLY A 196 -23.74 -0.87 -0.09
N PRO A 197 -24.48 -1.55 0.81
CA PRO A 197 -25.93 -1.63 0.73
C PRO A 197 -26.57 -0.23 0.65
N GLY A 198 -27.37 0.04 -0.38
CA GLY A 198 -28.06 1.33 -0.55
C GLY A 198 -27.26 2.47 -1.20
N VAL A 199 -25.98 2.26 -1.56
CA VAL A 199 -25.17 3.28 -2.28
C VAL A 199 -25.74 3.62 -3.66
N ALA A 200 -26.35 2.64 -4.34
CA ALA A 200 -27.01 2.85 -5.63
C ALA A 200 -28.22 3.82 -5.53
N ALA A 201 -28.90 3.88 -4.39
CA ALA A 201 -30.01 4.80 -4.16
C ALA A 201 -29.56 6.14 -3.58
N TYR A 202 -28.51 6.15 -2.75
CA TYR A 202 -27.94 7.34 -2.13
C TYR A 202 -26.43 7.43 -2.38
N PRO A 203 -26.02 8.09 -3.48
CA PRO A 203 -24.61 8.26 -3.86
C PRO A 203 -23.72 8.85 -2.75
N TRP A 204 -24.30 9.70 -1.90
CA TRP A 204 -23.62 10.33 -0.75
C TRP A 204 -23.12 9.35 0.32
N LEU A 205 -23.64 8.12 0.34
CA LEU A 205 -23.15 7.10 1.27
C LEU A 205 -21.81 6.50 0.83
N GLY A 206 -21.41 6.67 -0.44
CA GLY A 206 -20.16 6.10 -0.97
C GLY A 206 -18.91 6.44 -0.14
N PRO A 207 -18.61 7.73 0.10
CA PRO A 207 -17.46 8.13 0.92
C PRO A 207 -17.52 7.59 2.35
N LEU A 208 -18.71 7.46 2.93
CA LEU A 208 -18.90 6.90 4.27
C LEU A 208 -18.51 5.41 4.30
N TYR A 209 -18.94 4.63 3.31
CA TYR A 209 -18.58 3.21 3.23
C TYR A 209 -17.09 3.00 2.99
N LEU A 210 -16.47 3.79 2.11
CA LEU A 210 -15.03 3.74 1.91
C LEU A 210 -14.31 4.07 3.23
N PHE A 211 -14.72 5.13 3.92
CA PHE A 211 -14.16 5.51 5.21
C PHE A 211 -14.27 4.40 6.25
N ILE A 212 -15.45 3.77 6.39
CA ILE A 212 -15.66 2.64 7.31
C ILE A 212 -14.72 1.48 6.98
N LYS A 213 -14.55 1.12 5.71
CA LYS A 213 -13.65 0.03 5.29
C LYS A 213 -12.20 0.36 5.55
N VAL A 214 -11.78 1.60 5.31
CA VAL A 214 -10.44 2.08 5.62
C VAL A 214 -10.18 2.01 7.12
N VAL A 215 -11.12 2.46 7.95
CA VAL A 215 -11.02 2.36 9.42
C VAL A 215 -10.94 0.90 9.86
N LEU A 216 -11.71 0.00 9.25
CA LEU A 216 -11.66 -1.43 9.54
C LEU A 216 -10.28 -2.02 9.20
N LEU A 217 -9.74 -1.73 8.01
CA LEU A 217 -8.41 -2.19 7.61
C LEU A 217 -7.31 -1.61 8.51
N LEU A 218 -7.40 -0.33 8.87
CA LEU A 218 -6.49 0.29 9.85
C LEU A 218 -6.59 -0.40 11.21
N PHE A 219 -7.81 -0.70 11.68
CA PHE A 219 -8.00 -1.46 12.91
C PHE A 219 -7.32 -2.83 12.83
N VAL A 220 -7.43 -3.55 11.71
CA VAL A 220 -6.73 -4.83 11.50
C VAL A 220 -5.21 -4.65 11.55
N LEU A 221 -4.65 -3.62 10.91
CA LEU A 221 -3.20 -3.34 10.97
C LEU A 221 -2.73 -3.02 12.40
N VAL A 222 -3.50 -2.22 13.14
CA VAL A 222 -3.20 -1.90 14.55
C VAL A 222 -3.34 -3.14 15.43
N TRP A 223 -4.32 -3.99 15.17
CA TRP A 223 -4.54 -5.23 15.91
C TRP A 223 -3.40 -6.23 15.68
N ILE A 224 -2.95 -6.40 14.44
CA ILE A 224 -1.77 -7.20 14.08
C ILE A 224 -0.54 -6.71 14.85
N ARG A 225 -0.32 -5.39 14.87
CA ARG A 225 0.80 -4.77 15.62
C ARG A 225 0.73 -5.10 17.11
N ALA A 226 -0.46 -5.14 17.71
CA ALA A 226 -0.63 -5.39 19.14
C ALA A 226 -0.50 -6.88 19.52
N THR A 227 -0.75 -7.79 18.58
CA THR A 227 -0.86 -9.23 18.87
C THR A 227 0.36 -10.05 18.46
N LEU A 228 1.02 -9.70 17.36
CA LEU A 228 2.10 -10.52 16.81
C LEU A 228 3.48 -10.09 17.32
N PRO A 229 4.35 -11.06 17.68
CA PRO A 229 5.74 -10.76 18.02
C PRO A 229 6.53 -10.39 16.77
N ARG A 230 7.61 -9.63 16.97
CA ARG A 230 8.55 -9.26 15.91
C ARG A 230 9.22 -10.49 15.29
N ILE A 231 9.39 -10.46 13.97
CA ILE A 231 10.06 -11.53 13.22
C ILE A 231 11.47 -11.08 12.84
N ARG A 232 12.44 -12.00 12.88
CA ARG A 232 13.83 -11.74 12.48
C ARG A 232 13.99 -11.62 10.95
N TYR A 233 14.95 -10.80 10.52
CA TYR A 233 15.12 -10.36 9.12
C TYR A 233 15.32 -11.53 8.17
N ASP A 234 16.17 -12.48 8.55
CA ASP A 234 16.47 -13.64 7.73
C ASP A 234 15.21 -14.49 7.48
N ARG A 235 14.33 -14.62 8.48
CA ARG A 235 13.06 -15.36 8.34
C ARG A 235 12.04 -14.57 7.54
N LEU A 236 12.00 -13.25 7.74
CA LEU A 236 11.13 -12.33 7.00
C LEU A 236 11.47 -12.36 5.51
N MET A 237 12.74 -12.26 5.15
CA MET A 237 13.19 -12.33 3.75
C MET A 237 12.95 -13.70 3.14
N ALA A 238 13.20 -14.78 3.89
CA ALA A 238 12.89 -16.13 3.45
C ALA A 238 11.39 -16.35 3.23
N PHE A 239 10.53 -15.79 4.09
CA PHE A 239 9.08 -15.87 3.94
C PHE A 239 8.59 -15.12 2.69
N GLY A 240 9.10 -13.90 2.44
CA GLY A 240 8.81 -13.12 1.23
C GLY A 240 9.17 -13.88 -0.04
N TRP A 241 10.41 -14.35 -0.15
CA TRP A 241 10.93 -14.97 -1.37
C TRP A 241 10.53 -16.42 -1.59
N LYS A 242 10.44 -17.24 -0.53
CA LYS A 242 10.17 -18.68 -0.66
C LYS A 242 8.69 -19.02 -0.57
N ILE A 243 7.87 -18.17 0.05
CA ILE A 243 6.46 -18.46 0.31
C ILE A 243 5.57 -17.45 -0.41
N LEU A 244 5.65 -16.16 -0.07
CA LEU A 244 4.73 -15.16 -0.62
C LEU A 244 4.87 -14.98 -2.13
N PHE A 245 6.09 -14.83 -2.65
CA PHE A 245 6.30 -14.61 -4.07
C PHE A 245 5.82 -15.79 -4.94
N PRO A 246 6.20 -17.06 -4.66
CA PRO A 246 5.67 -18.20 -5.41
C PRO A 246 4.15 -18.36 -5.28
N LEU A 247 3.57 -18.11 -4.10
CA LEU A 247 2.12 -18.15 -3.91
C LEU A 247 1.39 -17.05 -4.69
N ALA A 248 1.96 -15.84 -4.75
CA ALA A 248 1.40 -14.74 -5.51
C ALA A 248 1.41 -15.06 -7.02
N LEU A 249 2.52 -15.61 -7.51
CA LEU A 249 2.63 -16.04 -8.90
C LEU A 249 1.63 -17.15 -9.23
N LEU A 250 1.51 -18.16 -8.35
CA LEU A 250 0.52 -19.23 -8.51
C LEU A 250 -0.90 -18.68 -8.54
N ASN A 251 -1.23 -17.75 -7.65
CA ASN A 251 -2.55 -17.12 -7.61
C ASN A 251 -2.90 -16.42 -8.93
N VAL A 252 -1.94 -15.67 -9.50
CA VAL A 252 -2.12 -15.01 -10.80
C VAL A 252 -2.33 -16.03 -11.91
N MET A 253 -1.50 -17.08 -11.96
CA MET A 253 -1.62 -18.14 -12.98
C MET A 253 -2.97 -18.86 -12.89
N VAL A 254 -3.41 -19.22 -11.70
CA VAL A 254 -4.71 -19.86 -11.48
C VAL A 254 -5.84 -18.93 -11.91
N THR A 255 -5.77 -17.65 -11.53
CA THR A 255 -6.77 -16.65 -11.95
C THR A 255 -6.86 -16.56 -13.47
N ALA A 256 -5.72 -16.45 -14.15
CA ALA A 256 -5.66 -16.35 -15.61
C ALA A 256 -6.24 -17.59 -16.30
N VAL A 257 -5.97 -18.80 -15.78
CA VAL A 257 -6.53 -20.05 -16.32
C VAL A 257 -8.04 -20.12 -16.08
N VAL A 258 -8.52 -19.74 -14.90
CA VAL A 258 -9.96 -19.76 -14.59
C VAL A 258 -10.72 -18.81 -15.51
N ILE A 259 -10.22 -17.59 -15.72
CA ILE A 259 -10.87 -16.61 -16.61
C ILE A 259 -10.90 -17.11 -18.05
N THR A 260 -9.79 -17.67 -18.56
CA THR A 260 -9.77 -18.20 -19.93
C THR A 260 -10.69 -19.39 -20.13
N LEU A 261 -10.91 -20.22 -19.10
CA LEU A 261 -11.83 -21.37 -19.16
C LEU A 261 -13.31 -20.99 -19.00
N VAL A 262 -13.62 -19.97 -18.18
CA VAL A 262 -14.99 -19.50 -17.94
C VAL A 262 -15.48 -18.59 -19.09
N GLY A 263 -14.55 -18.07 -19.89
CA GLY A 263 -14.83 -17.19 -21.02
C GLY A 263 -14.71 -15.74 -20.58
N GLY A 264 -13.65 -15.07 -21.05
CA GLY A 264 -13.52 -13.62 -21.00
C GLY A 264 -14.48 -12.93 -21.96
#